data_AF-A0A2I0JCK1-F1
#
_entry.id   AF-A0A2I0JCK1-F1
#
_cell.length_a   1.000
_cell.length_b   1.000
_cell.length_c   1.000
_cell.angle_alpha   90.00
_cell.angle_beta   90.00
_cell.angle_gamma   90.00
#
_symmetry.space_group_name_H-M   'P 1'
#
loop_
_entity.id
_entity.type
_entity.pdbx_description
1 polymer ?
#
loop_
_entity_poly.entity_id
_entity_poly.type
_entity_poly.pdbx_seq_one_letter_code
_entity_poly.pdbx_strand_id
1 'polypeptide(L)'
;MRNPPSLLSLAIDSAVPNLPNFDDLSPLPDHVLVDLFLRTLRAGKLTEKILNLFVATGKEEVLTLIRSLNIRRVITPVLPT
;
A
#
# COMPACT_ATOMS: atom_id res chain seq x y z
N MET A 1 -0.71 20.68 22.87
CA MET A 1 -0.55 19.33 23.43
C MET A 1 -0.70 18.33 22.29
N ARG A 2 0.27 17.44 22.09
CA ARG A 2 0.22 16.45 21.00
C ARG A 2 -0.68 15.33 21.51
N ASN A 3 -1.88 15.20 20.96
CA ASN A 3 -2.76 14.09 21.33
C ASN A 3 -2.00 12.77 21.11
N PRO A 4 -2.10 11.81 22.05
CA PRO A 4 -1.44 10.54 21.88
C PRO A 4 -1.94 9.88 20.59
N PRO A 5 -1.04 9.25 19.81
CA PRO A 5 -1.45 8.56 18.59
C PRO A 5 -2.47 7.47 18.93
N SER A 6 -3.47 7.31 18.07
CA SER A 6 -4.39 6.18 18.20
C SER A 6 -3.63 4.87 18.00
N LEU A 7 -4.10 3.80 18.64
CA LEU A 7 -3.52 2.45 18.46
C LEU A 7 -3.50 2.05 16.98
N LEU A 8 -4.55 2.42 16.24
CA LEU A 8 -4.62 2.25 14.79
C LEU A 8 -3.44 2.96 14.10
N SER A 9 -3.21 4.23 14.41
CA SER A 9 -2.11 4.98 13.80
C SER A 9 -0.75 4.36 14.10
N LEU A 10 -0.52 3.94 15.35
CA LEU A 10 0.73 3.29 15.74
C LEU A 10 0.90 1.94 15.03
N ALA A 11 -0.18 1.16 14.88
CA ALA A 11 -0.16 -0.11 14.18
C ALA A 11 0.18 0.06 12.69
N ILE A 12 -0.39 1.07 12.02
CA ILE A 12 -0.07 1.36 10.61
C ILE A 12 1.39 1.80 10.47
N ASP A 13 1.87 2.70 11.34
CA ASP A 13 3.28 3.14 11.30
C ASP A 13 4.25 1.96 11.49
N SER A 14 3.90 1.00 12.34
CA SER A 14 4.67 -0.22 12.55
C SER A 14 4.51 -1.24 11.41
N ALA A 15 3.39 -1.23 10.68
CA ALA A 15 3.13 -2.13 9.57
C ALA A 15 3.91 -1.75 8.30
N VAL A 16 4.09 -0.45 8.02
CA VAL A 16 4.83 0.06 6.84
C VAL A 16 6.19 -0.62 6.62
N PRO A 17 7.11 -0.73 7.60
CA PRO A 17 8.39 -1.40 7.41
C PRO A 17 8.27 -2.93 7.21
N ASN A 18 7.18 -3.53 7.67
CA ASN A 18 6.94 -4.97 7.62
C ASN A 18 6.10 -5.41 6.42
N LEU A 19 5.56 -4.46 5.63
CA LEU A 19 4.79 -4.72 4.41
C LEU A 19 5.39 -5.77 3.45
N PRO A 20 6.72 -5.82 3.21
CA PRO A 20 7.31 -6.84 2.34
C PRO A 20 7.15 -8.28 2.84
N ASN A 21 6.87 -8.49 4.12
CA ASN A 21 6.73 -9.81 4.74
C ASN A 21 5.27 -10.30 4.77
N PHE A 22 4.31 -9.47 4.37
CA PHE A 22 2.93 -9.90 4.23
C PHE A 22 2.72 -10.51 2.85
N ASP A 23 1.95 -11.59 2.79
CA ASP A 23 1.54 -12.23 1.53
C ASP A 23 0.22 -11.66 1.01
N ASP A 24 -0.69 -11.30 1.92
CA ASP A 24 -2.02 -10.82 1.56
C ASP A 24 -2.54 -9.74 2.53
N LEU A 25 -3.19 -8.72 1.97
CA LEU A 25 -3.87 -7.65 2.70
C LEU A 25 -5.38 -7.64 2.49
N SER A 26 -5.94 -8.63 1.77
CA SER A 26 -7.37 -8.80 1.54
C SER A 26 -8.27 -8.79 2.79
N PRO A 27 -7.84 -9.30 3.96
CA PRO A 27 -8.69 -9.26 5.16
C PRO A 27 -8.82 -7.85 5.77
N LEU A 28 -8.06 -6.87 5.31
CA LEU A 28 -8.11 -5.52 5.87
C LEU A 28 -9.28 -4.70 5.30
N PRO A 29 -9.92 -3.85 6.14
CA PRO A 29 -10.90 -2.89 5.67
C PRO A 29 -10.29 -1.85 4.72
N ASP A 30 -11.09 -1.37 3.78
CA ASP A 30 -10.71 -0.41 2.73
C ASP A 30 -10.07 0.86 3.31
N HIS A 31 -10.67 1.44 4.36
CA HIS A 31 -10.15 2.63 5.02
C HIS A 31 -8.76 2.43 5.65
N VAL A 32 -8.45 1.22 6.15
CA VAL A 32 -7.12 0.89 6.71
C VAL A 32 -6.10 0.74 5.59
N LEU A 33 -6.49 0.11 4.48
CA LEU A 33 -5.63 -0.05 3.31
C LEU A 33 -5.25 1.28 2.69
N VAL A 34 -6.20 2.21 2.60
CA VAL A 34 -5.94 3.57 2.11
C VAL A 34 -4.95 4.29 3.02
N ASP A 35 -5.15 4.26 4.34
CA ASP A 35 -4.24 4.93 5.29
C ASP A 35 -2.84 4.29 5.26
N LEU A 36 -2.76 2.95 5.20
CA LEU A 36 -1.51 2.20 5.05
C LEU A 36 -0.78 2.55 3.76
N PHE A 37 -1.49 2.67 2.64
CA PHE A 37 -0.93 3.06 1.36
C PHE A 37 -0.39 4.51 1.40
N LEU A 38 -1.16 5.44 1.95
CA LEU A 38 -0.74 6.84 2.11
C LEU A 38 0.49 6.97 3.02
N ARG A 39 0.55 6.21 4.12
CA ARG A 39 1.74 6.20 4.99
C ARG A 39 2.95 5.57 4.32
N THR A 40 2.75 4.54 3.51
CA THR A 40 3.81 3.92 2.71
C THR A 40 4.40 4.92 1.70
N LEU A 41 3.54 5.69 1.04
CA LEU A 41 3.95 6.79 0.15
C LEU A 41 4.73 7.87 0.89
N ARG A 42 4.22 8.32 2.04
CA ARG A 42 4.89 9.32 2.89
C ARG A 42 6.25 8.85 3.39
N ALA A 43 6.39 7.56 3.66
CA ALA A 43 7.65 6.95 4.06
C ALA A 43 8.64 6.75 2.90
N GLY A 44 8.22 6.98 1.64
CA GLY A 44 9.05 6.75 0.45
C GLY A 44 9.38 5.27 0.21
N LYS A 45 8.62 4.34 0.81
CA LYS A 45 8.89 2.90 0.76
C LYS A 45 8.04 2.17 -0.28
N LEU A 46 7.44 2.90 -1.23
CA LEU A 46 6.66 2.26 -2.29
C LEU A 46 7.61 1.55 -3.26
N THR A 47 7.67 0.22 -3.15
CA THR A 47 8.37 -0.67 -4.09
C THR A 47 7.37 -1.40 -4.98
N GLU A 48 7.84 -1.99 -6.08
CA GLU A 48 6.97 -2.75 -7.00
C GLU A 48 6.28 -3.93 -6.29
N LYS A 49 6.98 -4.65 -5.41
CA LYS A 49 6.41 -5.74 -4.60
C LYS A 49 5.23 -5.24 -3.77
N ILE A 50 5.41 -4.12 -3.08
CA ILE A 50 4.38 -3.53 -2.22
C ILE A 50 3.21 -3.02 -3.07
N LEU A 51 3.48 -2.38 -4.20
CA LEU A 51 2.43 -1.94 -5.14
C LEU A 51 1.61 -3.13 -5.65
N ASN A 52 2.27 -4.24 -5.99
CA ASN A 52 1.58 -5.45 -6.45
C ASN A 52 0.71 -6.07 -5.36
N LEU A 53 1.15 -6.03 -4.12
CA LEU A 53 0.39 -6.48 -2.95
C LEU A 53 -0.87 -5.63 -2.70
N PHE A 54 -0.78 -4.29 -2.83
CA PHE A 54 -1.95 -3.40 -2.74
C PHE A 54 -2.94 -3.57 -3.90
N VAL A 55 -2.46 -3.89 -5.10
CA VAL A 55 -3.35 -4.15 -6.24
C VAL A 55 -3.95 -5.55 -6.19
N ALA A 56 -3.21 -6.54 -5.67
CA ALA A 56 -3.72 -7.89 -5.47
C ALA A 56 -4.94 -7.93 -4.54
N THR A 57 -5.04 -6.96 -3.62
CA THR A 57 -6.21 -6.78 -2.75
C THR A 57 -7.51 -6.48 -3.53
N GLY A 58 -7.41 -5.95 -4.76
CA GLY A 58 -8.56 -5.72 -5.63
C GLY A 58 -9.56 -4.65 -5.16
N LYS A 59 -9.22 -3.87 -4.13
CA LYS A 59 -10.12 -2.83 -3.57
C LYS A 59 -10.15 -1.58 -4.45
N GLU A 60 -11.35 -1.15 -4.83
CA GLU A 60 -11.56 -0.05 -5.78
C GLU A 60 -10.97 1.29 -5.30
N GLU A 61 -11.06 1.59 -4.00
CA GLU A 61 -10.50 2.82 -3.43
C GLU A 61 -8.99 2.91 -3.65
N VAL A 62 -8.27 1.82 -3.35
CA VAL A 62 -6.80 1.74 -3.52
C VAL A 62 -6.43 1.83 -5.00
N LEU A 63 -7.15 1.14 -5.88
CA LEU A 63 -6.92 1.20 -7.33
C LEU A 63 -7.17 2.61 -7.89
N THR A 64 -8.19 3.29 -7.40
CA THR A 64 -8.50 4.68 -7.78
C THR A 64 -7.40 5.62 -7.32
N LEU A 65 -6.87 5.43 -6.11
CA LEU A 65 -5.74 6.18 -5.57
C LEU A 65 -4.48 5.98 -6.41
N ILE A 66 -4.15 4.74 -6.77
CA ILE A 66 -3.01 4.40 -7.63
C ILE A 66 -3.14 5.08 -9.01
N ARG A 67 -4.33 5.05 -9.61
CA ARG A 67 -4.62 5.73 -10.89
C ARG A 67 -4.53 7.25 -10.76
N SER A 68 -5.09 7.82 -9.70
CA SER A 68 -5.06 9.26 -9.43
C SER A 68 -3.64 9.78 -9.23
N LEU A 69 -2.76 8.96 -8.65
CA LEU A 69 -1.33 9.28 -8.48
C LEU A 69 -0.51 9.02 -9.75
N ASN A 70 -1.16 8.61 -10.84
CA ASN A 70 -0.53 8.28 -12.13
C ASN A 70 0.63 7.26 -11.99
N ILE A 71 0.51 6.34 -11.02
CA ILE A 71 1.52 5.31 -10.79
C ILE A 71 1.40 4.30 -11.92
N ARG A 72 2.36 4.36 -12.86
CA ARG A 72 2.43 3.42 -13.97
C ARG A 72 3.20 2.18 -13.55
N ARG A 73 2.56 1.02 -13.69
CA ARG A 73 3.27 -0.25 -13.65
C ARG A 73 4.14 -0.33 -14.89
N VAL A 74 5.45 -0.34 -14.70
CA VAL A 74 6.38 -0.65 -15.79
C VAL A 74 6.30 -2.14 -15.99
N ILE A 75 5.36 -2.58 -16.82
CA ILE A 75 5.35 -3.96 -17.32
C ILE A 75 6.49 -3.99 -18.35
N THR A 76 7.66 -4.52 -18.01
CA THR A 76 8.66 -4.84 -19.03
C THR A 76 8.13 -6.03 -19.82
N PRO A 77 7.73 -5.86 -21.09
CA PRO A 77 7.31 -6.98 -21.91
C PRO A 77 8.54 -7.87 -22.12
N VAL A 78 8.51 -9.08 -21.56
CA VAL A 78 9.47 -10.11 -21.95
C VAL A 78 9.03 -10.66 -23.31
N LEU A 79 9.91 -10.53 -24.30
CA LEU A 79 9.69 -11.09 -25.63
C LEU A 79 9.69 -12.62 -25.50
N PRO A 80 8.67 -13.35 -26.00
CA PRO A 80 8.78 -14.79 -26.10
C PRO A 80 9.88 -15.12 -27.11
N THR A 81 10.94 -15.79 -26.64
CA THR A 81 11.99 -16.40 -27.48
C THR A 81 11.52 -17.72 -28.06
#